data_AF-A0A2W1MZV6-F1
#
_entry.id   AF-A0A2W1MZV6-F1
#
_cell.length_a   1.000
_cell.length_b   1.000
_cell.length_c   1.000
_cell.angle_alpha   90.00
_cell.angle_beta   90.00
_cell.angle_gamma   90.00
#
_symmetry.space_group_name_H-M   'P 1'
#
loop_
_entity.id
_entity.type
_entity.pdbx_description
1 polymer ?
#
loop_
_entity_poly.entity_id
_entity_poly.type
_entity_poly.pdbx_seq_one_letter_code
_entity_poly.pdbx_strand_id
1 'polypeptide(L)'
;MAKKKKFYVVWEGHEPGVYTDWNKAQKQVSGYTGAKFMSFENLKDAESAYKTGIIPPKRAGEKTKYYVVWEGHTPGIYTDWITAQKEIQGYPKPVYKIFGSKALAEKAFKEGAENYKGDYKKTRDLTAEELTKIGNPLELALCVDAACNGKGDFEYRGVWMHNKEEVFRVGPYQKGSNNIGEFLALVHALAFLKQLKDEKMQTFPIYSDSRIAMGWVKAKVCRTKQLPTPEVKNLINRAEHWLKTNTFKNPILKWETKVWGEIPADFGRK
;
A
#
# COMPACT_ATOMS: atom_id res chain seq x y z
N MET A 1 -5.15 -7.75 17.89
CA MET A 1 -5.62 -6.46 18.46
C MET A 1 -7.06 -6.26 18.02
N ALA A 2 -7.99 -6.02 18.95
CA ALA A 2 -9.37 -5.71 18.60
C ALA A 2 -9.45 -4.40 17.77
N LYS A 3 -10.32 -4.35 16.76
CA LYS A 3 -10.60 -3.09 16.04
C LYS A 3 -11.13 -2.07 17.05
N LYS A 4 -10.52 -0.87 17.11
CA LYS A 4 -11.05 0.23 17.92
C LYS A 4 -12.50 0.52 17.51
N LYS A 5 -13.41 0.59 18.49
CA LYS A 5 -14.81 0.96 18.28
C LYS A 5 -14.87 2.39 17.75
N LYS A 6 -15.76 2.62 16.78
CA LYS A 6 -16.02 3.95 16.20
C LYS A 6 -17.46 4.34 16.43
N PHE A 7 -17.69 5.65 16.41
CA PHE A 7 -19.01 6.27 16.48
C PHE A 7 -19.22 7.05 15.18
N TYR A 8 -20.43 7.06 14.65
CA TYR A 8 -20.73 7.64 13.35
C TYR A 8 -21.86 8.65 13.53
N VAL A 9 -21.59 9.90 13.21
CA VAL A 9 -22.59 10.96 13.23
C VAL A 9 -23.14 11.12 11.82
N VAL A 10 -24.45 11.10 11.68
CA VAL A 10 -25.18 11.45 10.46
C VAL A 10 -25.90 12.75 10.76
N TRP A 11 -25.49 13.84 10.13
CA TRP A 11 -26.16 15.15 10.22
C TRP A 11 -27.23 15.29 9.14
N GLU A 12 -26.95 14.77 7.95
CA GLU A 12 -27.91 14.71 6.83
C GLU A 12 -27.93 13.29 6.27
N GLY A 13 -29.13 12.70 6.19
CA GLY A 13 -29.38 11.31 5.83
C GLY A 13 -30.84 10.95 6.03
N HIS A 14 -31.23 9.70 5.77
CA HIS A 14 -32.60 9.21 5.98
C HIS A 14 -33.04 9.37 7.43
N GLU A 15 -32.16 9.01 8.38
CA GLU A 15 -32.32 9.28 9.80
C GLU A 15 -31.03 9.90 10.35
N PRO A 16 -31.02 11.19 10.72
CA PRO A 16 -29.91 11.81 11.43
C PRO A 16 -29.74 11.25 12.85
N GLY A 17 -28.50 11.14 13.31
CA GLY A 17 -28.21 10.64 14.66
C GLY A 17 -26.76 10.21 14.87
N VAL A 18 -26.51 9.69 16.07
CA VAL A 18 -25.23 9.08 16.46
C VAL A 18 -25.38 7.56 16.50
N TYR A 19 -24.60 6.88 15.68
CA TYR A 19 -24.62 5.44 15.52
C TYR A 19 -23.33 4.83 16.07
N THR A 20 -23.45 3.70 16.76
CA THR A 20 -22.30 2.92 17.26
C THR A 20 -21.89 1.78 16.32
N ASP A 21 -22.63 1.62 15.23
CA ASP A 21 -22.47 0.57 14.23
C ASP A 21 -22.47 1.19 12.83
N TRP A 22 -21.49 0.80 12.01
CA TRP A 22 -21.37 1.34 10.65
C TRP A 22 -22.51 0.87 9.75
N ASN A 23 -22.98 -0.37 9.88
CA ASN A 23 -24.04 -0.87 8.99
C ASN A 23 -25.34 -0.10 9.22
N LYS A 24 -25.64 0.31 10.46
CA LYS A 24 -26.75 1.22 10.75
C LYS A 24 -26.52 2.61 10.17
N ALA A 25 -25.36 3.23 10.39
CA ALA A 25 -25.05 4.55 9.85
C ALA A 25 -25.08 4.57 8.31
N GLN A 26 -24.54 3.53 7.67
CA GLN A 26 -24.47 3.39 6.22
C GLN A 26 -25.87 3.36 5.59
N LYS A 27 -26.84 2.69 6.21
CA LYS A 27 -28.23 2.68 5.74
C LYS A 27 -28.82 4.09 5.65
N GLN A 28 -28.37 5.01 6.51
CA GLN A 28 -28.89 6.37 6.55
C GLN A 28 -28.26 7.29 5.50
N VAL A 29 -27.09 6.94 4.98
CA VAL A 29 -26.37 7.79 4.03
C VAL A 29 -26.36 7.21 2.61
N SER A 30 -26.55 5.89 2.49
CA SER A 30 -26.57 5.19 1.20
C SER A 30 -27.79 5.61 0.38
N GLY A 31 -27.54 6.06 -0.85
CA GLY A 31 -28.59 6.53 -1.75
C GLY A 31 -29.23 7.86 -1.36
N TYR A 32 -28.75 8.53 -0.30
CA TYR A 32 -29.25 9.83 0.12
C TYR A 32 -28.39 10.95 -0.50
N THR A 33 -28.97 11.72 -1.41
CA THR A 33 -28.29 12.85 -2.06
C THR A 33 -27.96 13.93 -1.04
N GLY A 34 -26.69 14.34 -0.96
CA GLY A 34 -26.25 15.37 -0.02
C GLY A 34 -26.00 14.88 1.42
N ALA A 35 -25.99 13.56 1.67
CA ALA A 35 -25.71 13.04 3.01
C ALA A 35 -24.41 13.59 3.62
N LYS A 36 -24.49 14.07 4.87
CA LYS A 36 -23.36 14.59 5.66
C LYS A 36 -23.14 13.70 6.86
N PHE A 37 -21.98 13.06 6.94
CA PHE A 37 -21.66 12.14 8.02
C PHE A 37 -20.16 12.08 8.31
N MET A 38 -19.79 11.71 9.53
CA MET A 38 -18.39 11.55 9.93
C MET A 38 -18.24 10.51 11.05
N SER A 39 -17.08 9.85 11.11
CA SER A 39 -16.74 8.92 12.18
C SER A 39 -15.85 9.56 13.24
N PHE A 40 -16.09 9.24 14.51
CA PHE A 40 -15.35 9.69 15.69
C PHE A 40 -14.78 8.49 16.48
N GLU A 41 -13.68 8.69 17.18
CA GLU A 41 -13.06 7.66 18.03
C GLU A 41 -13.77 7.47 19.37
N ASN A 42 -14.57 8.43 19.82
CA ASN A 42 -15.27 8.37 21.10
C ASN A 42 -16.69 8.97 21.01
N LEU A 43 -17.56 8.50 21.91
CA LEU A 43 -18.97 8.86 21.94
C LEU A 43 -19.19 10.34 22.26
N LYS A 44 -18.43 10.89 23.22
CA LYS A 44 -18.58 12.28 23.67
C LYS A 44 -18.36 13.28 22.53
N ASP A 45 -17.31 13.08 21.74
CA ASP A 45 -17.02 13.92 20.58
C ASP A 45 -18.12 13.77 19.51
N ALA A 46 -18.61 12.54 19.28
CA ALA A 46 -19.69 12.30 18.32
C ALA A 46 -21.00 12.99 18.74
N GLU A 47 -21.39 12.88 20.01
CA GLU A 47 -22.58 13.55 20.55
C GLU A 47 -22.44 15.06 20.53
N SER A 48 -21.27 15.59 20.89
CA SER A 48 -20.98 17.02 20.82
C SER A 48 -21.09 17.53 19.38
N ALA A 49 -20.49 16.80 18.44
CA ALA A 49 -20.51 17.16 17.02
C ALA A 49 -21.92 17.09 16.43
N TYR A 50 -22.73 16.10 16.83
CA TYR A 50 -24.13 16.00 16.44
C TYR A 50 -24.96 17.19 16.97
N LYS A 51 -24.80 17.53 18.26
CA LYS A 51 -25.57 18.61 18.90
C LYS A 51 -25.22 19.99 18.39
N THR A 52 -23.93 20.26 18.16
CA THR A 52 -23.45 21.61 17.84
C THR A 52 -23.26 21.83 16.34
N GLY A 53 -23.18 20.77 15.54
CA GLY A 53 -22.72 20.84 14.15
C GLY A 53 -21.23 21.16 14.01
N ILE A 54 -20.51 21.33 15.12
CA ILE A 54 -19.09 21.70 15.15
C ILE A 54 -18.26 20.43 15.37
N ILE A 55 -17.33 20.16 14.46
CA ILE A 55 -16.36 19.07 14.63
C ILE A 55 -15.36 19.49 15.73
N PRO A 56 -15.21 18.71 16.82
CA PRO A 56 -14.20 18.99 17.84
C PRO A 56 -12.79 19.04 17.23
N PRO A 57 -11.89 19.90 17.74
CA PRO A 57 -10.52 19.94 17.26
C PRO A 57 -9.84 18.58 17.44
N LYS A 58 -8.92 18.24 16.52
CA LYS A 58 -8.13 17.02 16.60
C LYS A 58 -7.39 16.96 17.93
N ARG A 59 -7.42 15.80 18.57
CA ARG A 59 -6.74 15.59 19.85
C ARG A 59 -5.23 15.53 19.64
N ALA A 60 -4.47 15.90 20.67
CA ALA A 60 -3.01 15.74 20.66
C ALA A 60 -2.65 14.27 20.36
N GLY A 61 -1.83 14.05 19.32
CA GLY A 61 -1.44 12.71 18.85
C GLY A 61 -2.35 12.09 17.78
N GLU A 62 -3.47 12.73 17.42
CA GLU A 62 -4.29 12.29 16.30
C GLU A 62 -3.58 12.60 14.97
N LYS A 63 -3.44 11.60 14.11
CA LYS A 63 -2.71 11.75 12.84
C LYS A 63 -3.56 12.52 11.84
N THR A 64 -3.00 13.61 11.31
CA THR A 64 -3.57 14.31 10.16
C THR A 64 -3.60 13.40 8.95
N LYS A 65 -4.71 13.45 8.21
CA LYS A 65 -4.89 12.82 6.92
C LYS A 65 -4.98 13.90 5.87
N TYR A 66 -4.51 13.56 4.69
CA TYR A 66 -4.53 14.40 3.50
C TYR A 66 -5.38 13.67 2.45
N TYR A 67 -6.48 14.30 2.04
CA TYR A 67 -7.42 13.80 1.05
C TYR A 67 -7.08 14.45 -0.28
N VAL A 68 -6.45 13.70 -1.16
CA VAL A 68 -6.10 14.16 -2.50
C VAL A 68 -7.27 13.83 -3.41
N VAL A 69 -7.87 14.85 -4.02
CA VAL A 69 -8.94 14.75 -5.01
C VAL A 69 -8.34 15.13 -6.35
N TRP A 70 -8.24 14.17 -7.27
CA TRP A 70 -7.79 14.43 -8.66
C TRP A 70 -8.98 14.68 -9.58
N GLU A 71 -10.08 13.96 -9.38
CA GLU A 71 -11.34 14.17 -10.11
C GLU A 71 -12.48 14.38 -9.10
N GLY A 72 -13.13 15.53 -9.21
CA GLY A 72 -14.18 16.02 -8.33
C GLY A 72 -14.63 17.42 -8.79
N HIS A 73 -15.52 18.06 -8.05
CA HIS A 73 -15.97 19.44 -8.32
C HIS A 73 -14.78 20.41 -8.29
N THR A 74 -13.93 20.30 -7.26
CA THR A 74 -12.65 21.03 -7.16
C THR A 74 -11.52 20.05 -6.84
N PRO A 75 -10.58 19.79 -7.77
CA PRO A 75 -9.37 19.04 -7.47
C PRO A 75 -8.48 19.78 -6.46
N GLY A 76 -7.86 19.03 -5.54
CA GLY A 76 -7.01 19.63 -4.52
C GLY A 76 -6.63 18.66 -3.40
N ILE A 77 -5.92 19.20 -2.41
CA ILE A 77 -5.52 18.47 -1.20
C ILE A 77 -6.24 19.08 0.00
N TYR A 78 -7.05 18.27 0.65
CA TYR A 78 -7.85 18.67 1.80
C TYR A 78 -7.33 18.01 3.08
N THR A 79 -7.47 18.67 4.22
CA THR A 79 -7.10 18.12 5.55
C THR A 79 -8.34 17.77 6.40
N ASP A 80 -9.52 18.10 5.88
CA ASP A 80 -10.83 17.87 6.45
C ASP A 80 -11.68 16.97 5.54
N TRP A 81 -12.35 15.98 6.13
CA TRP A 81 -13.17 15.04 5.39
C TRP A 81 -14.46 15.66 4.87
N ILE A 82 -15.10 16.54 5.63
CA ILE A 82 -16.37 17.14 5.22
C ILE A 82 -16.15 17.99 3.98
N THR A 83 -15.07 18.78 3.95
CA THR A 83 -14.68 19.55 2.77
C THR A 83 -14.34 18.62 1.60
N ALA A 84 -13.47 17.61 1.80
CA ALA A 84 -13.13 16.67 0.73
C ALA A 84 -14.35 15.90 0.18
N GLN A 85 -15.29 15.54 1.06
CA GLN A 85 -16.51 14.83 0.71
C GLN A 85 -17.40 15.67 -0.21
N LYS A 86 -17.56 16.97 0.07
CA LYS A 86 -18.32 17.88 -0.79
C LYS A 86 -17.79 17.90 -2.22
N GLU A 87 -16.47 17.83 -2.38
CA GLU A 87 -15.83 17.85 -3.71
C GLU A 87 -16.02 16.56 -4.51
N ILE A 88 -16.35 15.44 -3.87
CA ILE A 88 -16.53 14.15 -4.55
C ILE A 88 -18.00 13.69 -4.59
N GLN A 89 -18.84 14.22 -3.71
CA GLN A 89 -20.22 13.79 -3.57
C GLN A 89 -21.05 14.23 -4.78
N GLY A 90 -21.78 13.28 -5.37
CA GLY A 90 -22.59 13.52 -6.57
C GLY A 90 -21.78 13.71 -7.86
N TYR A 91 -20.44 13.71 -7.78
CA TYR A 91 -19.59 13.77 -8.96
C TYR A 91 -19.57 12.40 -9.68
N PRO A 92 -19.68 12.33 -11.01
CA PRO A 92 -19.56 11.07 -11.73
C PRO A 92 -18.13 10.50 -11.63
N LYS A 93 -17.97 9.32 -11.01
CA LYS A 93 -16.69 8.59 -10.88
C LYS A 93 -15.54 9.43 -10.26
N PRO A 94 -15.70 9.97 -9.04
CA PRO A 94 -14.66 10.80 -8.43
C PRO A 94 -13.40 9.97 -8.16
N VAL A 95 -12.24 10.58 -8.38
CA VAL A 95 -10.93 9.96 -8.17
C VAL A 95 -10.24 10.66 -7.01
N TYR A 96 -10.12 9.95 -5.89
CA TYR A 96 -9.50 10.48 -4.68
C TYR A 96 -8.76 9.39 -3.88
N LYS A 97 -7.80 9.81 -3.06
CA LYS A 97 -7.07 8.93 -2.15
C LYS A 97 -6.69 9.64 -0.85
N ILE A 98 -6.40 8.84 0.17
CA ILE A 98 -6.08 9.32 1.52
C ILE A 98 -4.64 8.97 1.84
N PHE A 99 -3.87 9.97 2.24
CA PHE A 99 -2.48 9.88 2.64
C PHE A 99 -2.32 10.29 4.11
N GLY A 100 -1.35 9.70 4.80
CA GLY A 100 -0.94 10.18 6.13
C GLY A 100 0.29 11.10 6.11
N SER A 101 0.97 11.20 4.96
CA SER A 101 2.10 12.11 4.71
C SER A 101 1.65 13.28 3.84
N LYS A 102 2.01 14.51 4.25
CA LYS A 102 1.77 15.72 3.45
C LYS A 102 2.62 15.70 2.19
N ALA A 103 3.91 15.40 2.33
CA ALA A 103 4.85 15.39 1.21
C ALA A 103 4.43 14.38 0.13
N LEU A 104 4.00 13.18 0.54
CA LEU A 104 3.51 12.18 -0.39
C LEU A 104 2.17 12.59 -1.03
N ALA A 105 1.28 13.25 -0.30
CA ALA A 105 0.02 13.76 -0.85
C ALA A 105 0.27 14.83 -1.93
N GLU A 106 1.20 15.76 -1.67
CA GLU A 106 1.61 16.80 -2.62
C GLU A 106 2.27 16.21 -3.87
N LYS A 107 3.13 15.21 -3.70
CA LYS A 107 3.73 14.46 -4.80
C LYS A 107 2.65 13.74 -5.62
N ALA A 108 1.74 13.04 -4.94
CA ALA A 108 0.68 12.28 -5.59
C ALA A 108 -0.29 13.16 -6.38
N PHE A 109 -0.61 14.35 -5.85
CA PHE A 109 -1.43 15.32 -6.57
C PHE A 109 -0.78 15.76 -7.90
N LYS A 110 0.55 15.94 -7.92
CA LYS A 110 1.30 16.32 -9.13
C LYS A 110 1.46 15.16 -10.13
N GLU A 111 1.66 13.95 -9.64
CA GLU A 111 1.97 12.77 -10.46
C GLU A 111 0.75 12.03 -11.02
N GLY A 112 -0.47 12.36 -10.58
CA GLY A 112 -1.69 11.72 -11.05
C GLY A 112 -2.07 10.44 -10.28
N ALA A 113 -3.36 10.10 -10.30
CA ALA A 113 -3.95 9.02 -9.50
C ALA A 113 -3.53 7.61 -9.93
N GLU A 114 -3.14 7.43 -11.20
CA GLU A 114 -2.78 6.15 -11.81
C GLU A 114 -1.56 5.51 -11.14
N ASN A 115 -0.69 6.32 -10.54
CA ASN A 115 0.50 5.89 -9.81
C ASN A 115 0.21 5.55 -8.33
N TYR A 116 -1.01 5.82 -7.83
CA TYR A 116 -1.34 5.77 -6.40
C TYR A 116 -2.51 4.83 -6.06
N LYS A 117 -2.37 3.56 -6.44
CA LYS A 117 -3.42 2.54 -6.25
C LYS A 117 -3.43 1.87 -4.87
N GLY A 118 -2.31 1.81 -4.14
CA GLY A 118 -2.20 1.16 -2.81
C GLY A 118 -2.83 1.90 -1.62
N ASP A 119 -2.56 1.46 -0.37
CA ASP A 119 -3.06 2.09 0.86
C ASP A 119 -2.03 3.03 1.51
N TYR A 120 -2.28 4.33 1.41
CA TYR A 120 -1.38 5.37 1.91
C TYR A 120 -1.84 5.99 3.23
N LYS A 121 -2.91 5.50 3.86
CA LYS A 121 -3.46 6.08 5.10
C LYS A 121 -2.49 6.03 6.29
N LYS A 122 -1.50 5.15 6.22
CA LYS A 122 -0.49 4.93 7.27
C LYS A 122 0.88 5.52 6.93
N THR A 123 1.00 6.23 5.81
CA THR A 123 2.22 7.01 5.54
C THR A 123 2.35 8.15 6.55
N ARG A 124 3.55 8.69 6.70
CA ARG A 124 3.81 9.86 7.54
C ARG A 124 4.96 10.63 6.94
N ASP A 125 5.01 11.91 7.21
CA ASP A 125 6.21 12.69 6.91
C ASP A 125 7.37 12.17 7.79
N LEU A 126 8.54 12.11 7.17
CA LEU A 126 9.78 11.71 7.81
C LEU A 126 10.56 12.95 8.25
N THR A 127 11.39 12.81 9.29
CA THR A 127 12.31 13.88 9.68
C THR A 127 13.47 13.97 8.69
N ALA A 128 14.21 15.09 8.70
CA ALA A 128 15.37 15.28 7.84
C ALA A 128 16.45 14.21 8.08
N GLU A 129 16.63 13.77 9.33
CA GLU A 129 17.58 12.72 9.69
C GLU A 129 17.15 11.35 9.16
N GLU A 130 15.84 11.06 9.18
CA GLU A 130 15.29 9.83 8.61
C GLU A 130 15.43 9.81 7.09
N LEU A 131 15.15 10.93 6.42
CA LEU A 131 15.34 11.07 4.97
C LEU A 131 16.80 10.92 4.58
N THR A 132 17.71 11.54 5.34
CA THR A 132 19.16 11.40 5.11
C THR A 132 19.62 9.94 5.23
N LYS A 133 19.08 9.18 6.19
CA LYS A 133 19.40 7.75 6.36
C LYS A 133 18.85 6.86 5.26
N ILE A 134 17.68 7.20 4.71
CA ILE A 134 17.04 6.45 3.62
C ILE A 134 17.70 6.78 2.28
N GLY A 135 18.08 8.04 2.08
CA GLY A 135 18.67 8.53 0.85
C GLY A 135 17.69 8.54 -0.32
N ASN A 136 18.24 8.65 -1.53
CA ASN A 136 17.49 8.49 -2.76
C ASN A 136 17.58 7.05 -3.27
N PRO A 137 16.54 6.54 -3.95
CA PRO A 137 16.60 5.26 -4.63
C PRO A 137 17.78 5.18 -5.60
N LEU A 138 18.45 4.02 -5.67
CA LEU A 138 19.47 3.77 -6.68
C LEU A 138 18.82 3.58 -8.05
N GLU A 139 19.23 4.39 -9.02
CA GLU A 139 18.69 4.36 -10.40
C GLU A 139 18.98 3.03 -11.12
N LEU A 140 20.18 2.49 -10.88
CA LEU A 140 20.62 1.21 -11.43
C LEU A 140 20.34 0.09 -10.42
N ALA A 141 19.08 -0.35 -10.39
CA ALA A 141 18.62 -1.46 -9.57
C ALA A 141 17.53 -2.27 -10.27
N LEU A 142 17.36 -3.52 -9.84
CA LEU A 142 16.24 -4.38 -10.23
C LEU A 142 15.18 -4.34 -9.13
N CYS A 143 13.95 -3.99 -9.46
CA CYS A 143 12.84 -3.97 -8.52
C CYS A 143 12.00 -5.24 -8.69
N VAL A 144 11.60 -5.88 -7.58
CA VAL A 144 10.71 -7.05 -7.62
C VAL A 144 9.48 -6.85 -6.75
N ASP A 145 8.34 -7.36 -7.21
CA ASP A 145 7.08 -7.42 -6.44
C ASP A 145 6.28 -8.67 -6.82
N ALA A 146 5.29 -8.99 -6.00
CA ALA A 146 4.29 -9.99 -6.29
C ALA A 146 2.87 -9.46 -6.03
N ALA A 147 1.91 -10.04 -6.74
CA ALA A 147 0.50 -9.83 -6.50
C ALA A 147 -0.17 -11.17 -6.22
N CYS A 148 -1.12 -11.17 -5.28
CA CYS A 148 -1.94 -12.31 -4.94
C CYS A 148 -3.41 -11.88 -4.82
N ASN A 149 -4.31 -12.59 -5.51
CA ASN A 149 -5.74 -12.33 -5.40
C ASN A 149 -6.34 -13.00 -4.14
N GLY A 150 -7.62 -12.73 -3.87
CA GLY A 150 -8.33 -13.30 -2.72
C GLY A 150 -8.54 -14.82 -2.76
N LYS A 151 -8.32 -15.47 -3.91
CA LYS A 151 -8.38 -16.94 -4.07
C LYS A 151 -7.03 -17.61 -3.79
N GLY A 152 -5.96 -16.83 -3.64
CA GLY A 152 -4.59 -17.34 -3.49
C GLY A 152 -3.87 -17.56 -4.82
N ASP A 153 -4.41 -17.06 -5.94
CA ASP A 153 -3.66 -17.05 -7.20
C ASP A 153 -2.65 -15.92 -7.14
N PHE A 154 -1.38 -16.23 -7.36
CA PHE A 154 -0.30 -15.26 -7.26
C PHE A 154 0.62 -15.29 -8.49
N GLU A 155 1.10 -14.12 -8.85
CA GLU A 155 2.13 -13.90 -9.87
C GLU A 155 3.19 -12.96 -9.31
N TYR A 156 4.37 -12.96 -9.90
CA TYR A 156 5.46 -12.08 -9.50
C TYR A 156 6.29 -11.62 -10.69
N ARG A 157 6.98 -10.50 -10.55
CA ARG A 157 7.78 -9.91 -11.63
C ARG A 157 9.02 -9.19 -11.14
N GLY A 158 9.94 -8.96 -12.06
CA GLY A 158 11.09 -8.07 -11.91
C GLY A 158 11.07 -7.00 -12.99
N VAL A 159 11.34 -5.75 -12.64
CA VAL A 159 11.42 -4.63 -13.59
C VAL A 159 12.66 -3.79 -13.33
N TRP A 160 13.27 -3.24 -14.38
CA TRP A 160 14.37 -2.28 -14.24
C TRP A 160 13.88 -0.98 -13.59
N MET A 161 14.65 -0.46 -12.65
CA MET A 161 14.25 0.72 -11.87
C MET A 161 14.19 1.99 -12.74
N HIS A 162 15.13 2.18 -13.67
CA HIS A 162 15.25 3.40 -14.49
C HIS A 162 14.16 3.55 -15.57
N ASN A 163 13.69 2.47 -16.22
CA ASN A 163 12.73 2.54 -17.33
C ASN A 163 11.44 1.73 -17.10
N LYS A 164 11.33 1.00 -15.97
CA LYS A 164 10.21 0.11 -15.63
C LYS A 164 9.96 -1.03 -16.62
N GLU A 165 10.93 -1.33 -17.49
CA GLU A 165 10.86 -2.45 -18.41
C GLU A 165 10.84 -3.77 -17.64
N GLU A 166 9.94 -4.68 -18.03
CA GLU A 166 9.75 -5.96 -17.37
C GLU A 166 10.81 -6.96 -17.82
N VAL A 167 11.61 -7.42 -16.86
CA VAL A 167 12.70 -8.38 -17.06
C VAL A 167 12.15 -9.80 -17.05
N PHE A 168 11.23 -10.07 -16.14
CA PHE A 168 10.52 -11.35 -16.06
C PHE A 168 9.16 -11.16 -15.39
N ARG A 169 8.22 -12.03 -15.75
CA ARG A 169 6.94 -12.23 -15.07
C ARG A 169 6.65 -13.72 -15.02
N VAL A 170 6.19 -14.19 -13.86
CA VAL A 170 5.97 -15.62 -13.62
C VAL A 170 4.64 -15.83 -12.88
N GLY A 171 3.89 -16.83 -13.34
CA GLY A 171 2.56 -17.18 -12.82
C GLY A 171 1.46 -16.85 -13.85
N PRO A 172 0.19 -16.84 -13.43
CA PRO A 172 -0.27 -17.07 -12.06
C PRO A 172 -0.16 -18.54 -11.63
N TYR A 173 0.20 -18.76 -10.37
CA TYR A 173 0.13 -20.06 -9.69
C TYR A 173 -1.00 -20.06 -8.66
N GLN A 174 -1.62 -21.22 -8.43
CA GLN A 174 -2.76 -21.35 -7.52
C GLN A 174 -2.34 -21.73 -6.09
N LYS A 175 -3.20 -21.35 -5.12
CA LYS A 175 -3.07 -21.66 -3.69
C LYS A 175 -1.71 -21.27 -3.08
N GLY A 176 -1.24 -20.07 -3.40
CA GLY A 176 -0.13 -19.42 -2.72
C GLY A 176 -0.56 -18.21 -1.90
N SER A 177 0.38 -17.29 -1.70
CA SER A 177 0.18 -16.01 -1.02
C SER A 177 1.11 -14.96 -1.58
N ASN A 178 0.83 -13.69 -1.26
CA ASN A 178 1.70 -12.57 -1.60
C ASN A 178 3.14 -12.80 -1.14
N ASN A 179 3.34 -13.23 0.12
CA ASN A 179 4.67 -13.46 0.69
C ASN A 179 5.43 -14.59 -0.03
N ILE A 180 4.73 -15.62 -0.51
CA ILE A 180 5.36 -16.67 -1.33
C ILE A 180 5.85 -16.06 -2.65
N GLY A 181 4.99 -15.29 -3.32
CA GLY A 181 5.34 -14.59 -4.56
C GLY A 181 6.54 -13.66 -4.38
N GLU A 182 6.54 -12.81 -3.35
CA GLU A 182 7.63 -11.86 -3.08
C GLU A 182 8.96 -12.59 -2.80
N PHE A 183 8.91 -13.71 -2.07
CA PHE A 183 10.10 -14.55 -1.83
C PHE A 183 10.62 -15.16 -3.12
N LEU A 184 9.74 -15.76 -3.94
CA LEU A 184 10.14 -16.34 -5.22
C LEU A 184 10.68 -15.28 -6.19
N ALA A 185 10.12 -14.07 -6.19
CA ALA A 185 10.59 -12.95 -7.01
C ALA A 185 12.03 -12.56 -6.68
N LEU A 186 12.36 -12.43 -5.38
CA LEU A 186 13.72 -12.12 -4.94
C LEU A 186 14.71 -13.22 -5.34
N VAL A 187 14.34 -14.50 -5.14
CA VAL A 187 15.24 -15.61 -5.53
C VAL A 187 15.40 -15.69 -7.05
N HIS A 188 14.33 -15.44 -7.81
CA HIS A 188 14.40 -15.36 -9.27
C HIS A 188 15.35 -14.25 -9.69
N ALA A 189 15.22 -13.03 -9.15
CA ALA A 189 16.11 -11.92 -9.46
C ALA A 189 17.58 -12.24 -9.17
N LEU A 190 17.88 -12.87 -8.03
CA LEU A 190 19.23 -13.31 -7.69
C LEU A 190 19.76 -14.35 -8.70
N ALA A 191 18.94 -15.33 -9.06
CA ALA A 191 19.30 -16.36 -10.03
C ALA A 191 19.52 -15.79 -11.43
N PHE A 192 18.64 -14.89 -11.87
CA PHE A 192 18.72 -14.17 -13.14
C PHE A 192 20.00 -13.35 -13.23
N LEU A 193 20.26 -12.47 -12.25
CA LEU A 193 21.46 -11.62 -12.25
C LEU A 193 22.75 -12.45 -12.19
N LYS A 194 22.75 -13.58 -11.48
CA LYS A 194 23.90 -14.49 -11.42
C LYS A 194 24.22 -15.13 -12.77
N GLN A 195 23.22 -15.39 -13.61
CA GLN A 195 23.40 -16.01 -14.92
C GLN A 195 23.96 -15.05 -15.98
N LEU A 196 23.87 -13.73 -15.74
CA LEU A 196 24.42 -12.73 -16.65
C LEU A 196 25.96 -12.73 -16.59
N LYS A 197 26.59 -12.59 -17.75
CA LYS A 197 28.07 -12.63 -17.90
C LYS A 197 28.75 -11.35 -17.40
N ASP A 198 28.05 -10.23 -17.34
CA ASP A 198 28.60 -8.97 -16.85
C ASP A 198 28.82 -9.04 -15.34
N GLU A 199 30.07 -8.86 -14.90
CA GLU A 199 30.45 -8.90 -13.49
C GLU A 199 29.70 -7.86 -12.64
N LYS A 200 29.30 -6.72 -13.23
CA LYS A 200 28.50 -5.70 -12.55
C LYS A 200 27.13 -6.24 -12.11
N MET A 201 26.59 -7.23 -12.83
CA MET A 201 25.31 -7.85 -12.48
C MET A 201 25.38 -8.68 -11.20
N GLN A 202 26.57 -9.16 -10.82
CA GLN A 202 26.79 -9.96 -9.61
C GLN A 202 26.74 -9.12 -8.31
N THR A 203 26.80 -7.79 -8.43
CA THR A 203 26.67 -6.83 -7.33
C THR A 203 25.51 -5.85 -7.54
N PHE A 204 24.73 -6.03 -8.61
CA PHE A 204 23.62 -5.13 -8.94
C PHE A 204 22.54 -5.17 -7.86
N PRO A 205 22.10 -4.02 -7.31
CA PRO A 205 21.11 -3.98 -6.24
C PRO A 205 19.74 -4.52 -6.65
N ILE A 206 19.07 -5.17 -5.71
CA ILE A 206 17.69 -5.64 -5.86
C ILE A 206 16.82 -4.96 -4.80
N TYR A 207 15.79 -4.23 -5.23
CA TYR A 207 14.77 -3.68 -4.33
C TYR A 207 13.59 -4.63 -4.17
N SER A 208 13.12 -4.77 -2.93
CA SER A 208 11.81 -5.31 -2.60
C SER A 208 11.19 -4.48 -1.49
N ASP A 209 9.88 -4.30 -1.49
CA ASP A 209 9.16 -3.66 -0.40
C ASP A 209 8.76 -4.65 0.71
N SER A 210 9.05 -5.95 0.56
CA SER A 210 8.67 -6.99 1.52
C SER A 210 9.78 -7.37 2.50
N ARG A 211 9.64 -6.91 3.75
CA ARG A 211 10.52 -7.34 4.85
C ARG A 211 10.39 -8.84 5.15
N ILE A 212 9.23 -9.46 4.87
CA ILE A 212 9.01 -10.88 5.08
C ILE A 212 9.86 -11.68 4.08
N ALA A 213 9.76 -11.37 2.79
CA ALA A 213 10.51 -12.04 1.74
C ALA A 213 12.02 -11.84 1.91
N MET A 214 12.47 -10.62 2.20
CA MET A 214 13.88 -10.33 2.52
C MET A 214 14.37 -11.19 3.70
N GLY A 215 13.55 -11.34 4.75
CA GLY A 215 13.85 -12.21 5.89
C GLY A 215 13.93 -13.69 5.53
N TRP A 216 13.06 -14.17 4.63
CA TRP A 216 13.07 -15.55 4.15
C TRP A 216 14.28 -15.86 3.25
N VAL A 217 14.68 -14.92 2.39
CA VAL A 217 15.91 -15.03 1.59
C VAL A 217 17.14 -15.08 2.50
N LYS A 218 17.24 -14.19 3.49
CA LYS A 218 18.32 -14.22 4.49
C LYS A 218 18.37 -15.55 5.25
N ALA A 219 17.21 -16.11 5.59
CA ALA A 219 17.10 -17.41 6.24
C ALA A 219 17.30 -18.60 5.29
N LYS A 220 17.34 -18.37 3.97
CA LYS A 220 17.35 -19.40 2.91
C LYS A 220 16.18 -20.40 3.00
N VAL A 221 15.06 -19.97 3.58
CA VAL A 221 13.88 -20.82 3.85
C VAL A 221 12.61 -19.99 3.71
N CYS A 222 11.65 -20.51 2.94
CA CYS A 222 10.30 -19.98 2.82
C CYS A 222 9.46 -20.40 4.03
N ARG A 223 9.26 -19.49 4.99
CA ARG A 223 8.53 -19.80 6.24
C ARG A 223 7.01 -19.62 6.10
N THR A 224 6.45 -20.05 4.97
CA THR A 224 5.01 -20.03 4.77
C THR A 224 4.32 -21.00 5.73
N LYS A 225 3.15 -20.60 6.24
CA LYS A 225 2.27 -21.46 7.06
C LYS A 225 1.13 -22.07 6.24
N GLN A 226 0.95 -21.62 5.01
CA GLN A 226 -0.07 -22.17 4.11
C GLN A 226 0.40 -23.50 3.54
N LEU A 227 -0.55 -24.36 3.16
CA LEU A 227 -0.27 -25.59 2.45
C LEU A 227 -0.33 -25.32 0.93
N PRO A 228 0.83 -25.16 0.25
CA PRO A 228 0.86 -24.92 -1.18
C PRO A 228 0.46 -26.16 -2.00
N THR A 229 0.12 -25.96 -3.27
CA THR A 229 0.02 -27.05 -4.25
C THR A 229 1.38 -27.74 -4.44
N PRO A 230 1.42 -28.97 -4.97
CA PRO A 230 2.68 -29.63 -5.33
C PRO A 230 3.57 -28.78 -6.24
N GLU A 231 2.97 -28.06 -7.19
CA GLU A 231 3.68 -27.14 -8.09
C GLU A 231 4.36 -25.99 -7.33
N VAL A 232 3.61 -25.27 -6.49
CA VAL A 232 4.16 -24.16 -5.70
C VAL A 232 5.18 -24.67 -4.68
N LYS A 233 4.97 -25.85 -4.10
CA LYS A 233 5.95 -26.51 -3.23
C LYS A 233 7.25 -26.81 -3.98
N ASN A 234 7.17 -27.26 -5.23
CA ASN A 234 8.35 -27.49 -6.06
C ASN A 234 9.11 -26.19 -6.35
N LEU A 235 8.40 -25.09 -6.65
CA LEU A 235 9.03 -23.77 -6.83
C LEU A 235 9.78 -23.32 -5.57
N ILE A 236 9.14 -23.46 -4.40
CA ILE A 236 9.75 -23.15 -3.11
C ILE A 236 11.00 -23.99 -2.88
N ASN A 237 10.91 -25.32 -3.08
CA ASN A 237 12.04 -26.23 -2.89
C ASN A 237 13.22 -25.87 -3.80
N ARG A 238 12.96 -25.56 -5.07
CA ARG A 238 13.99 -25.11 -6.03
C ARG A 238 14.62 -23.80 -5.60
N ALA A 239 13.83 -22.83 -5.14
CA ALA A 239 14.32 -21.54 -4.65
C ALA A 239 15.20 -21.70 -3.40
N GLU A 240 14.75 -22.48 -2.42
CA GLU A 240 15.56 -22.78 -1.23
C GLU A 240 16.84 -23.54 -1.55
N HIS A 241 16.75 -24.53 -2.45
CA HIS A 241 17.91 -25.27 -2.90
C HIS A 241 18.93 -24.33 -3.56
N TRP A 242 18.49 -23.46 -4.47
CA TRP A 242 19.35 -22.47 -5.12
C TRP A 242 20.03 -21.57 -4.09
N LEU A 243 19.30 -21.03 -3.11
CA LEU A 243 19.89 -20.20 -2.05
C LEU A 243 20.92 -20.95 -1.20
N LYS A 244 20.72 -22.25 -0.95
CA LYS A 244 21.62 -23.09 -0.15
C LYS A 244 22.89 -23.47 -0.91
N THR A 245 22.80 -23.66 -2.23
CA THR A 245 23.92 -24.13 -3.07
C THR A 245 24.63 -23.00 -3.84
N ASN A 246 24.14 -21.76 -3.76
CA ASN A 246 24.76 -20.61 -4.42
C ASN A 246 25.15 -19.52 -3.42
N THR A 247 26.13 -18.72 -3.83
CA THR A 247 26.50 -17.45 -3.20
C THR A 247 26.15 -16.30 -4.13
N PHE A 248 25.81 -15.15 -3.53
CA PHE A 248 25.50 -13.91 -4.22
C PHE A 248 26.05 -12.72 -3.41
N LYS A 249 26.44 -11.66 -4.11
CA LYS A 249 26.91 -10.39 -3.51
C LYS A 249 25.92 -9.25 -3.71
N ASN A 250 24.85 -9.46 -4.47
CA ASN A 250 23.81 -8.48 -4.72
C ASN A 250 23.20 -7.98 -3.40
N PRO A 251 23.21 -6.66 -3.15
CA PRO A 251 22.54 -6.09 -2.00
C PRO A 251 21.02 -6.16 -2.22
N ILE A 252 20.31 -6.73 -1.24
CA ILE A 252 18.84 -6.73 -1.20
C ILE A 252 18.41 -5.56 -0.34
N LEU A 253 17.87 -4.53 -0.98
CA LEU A 253 17.51 -3.25 -0.38
C LEU A 253 16.00 -3.17 -0.14
N LYS A 254 15.60 -2.55 0.97
CA LYS A 254 14.19 -2.28 1.25
C LYS A 254 13.75 -1.07 0.42
N TRP A 255 12.72 -1.24 -0.41
CA TRP A 255 12.03 -0.12 -1.02
C TRP A 255 11.17 0.59 0.03
N GLU A 256 11.43 1.84 0.34
CA GLU A 256 10.68 2.57 1.38
C GLU A 256 9.40 3.19 0.80
N THR A 257 8.36 2.36 0.64
CA THR A 257 7.06 2.73 0.03
C THR A 257 6.44 4.00 0.61
N LYS A 258 6.68 4.25 1.90
CA LYS A 258 6.16 5.43 2.61
C LYS A 258 6.80 6.75 2.15
N VAL A 259 7.97 6.67 1.53
CA VAL A 259 8.77 7.83 1.08
C VAL A 259 8.70 7.95 -0.43
N TRP A 260 8.89 6.83 -1.12
CA TRP A 260 9.10 6.85 -2.56
C TRP A 260 7.82 6.55 -3.37
N GLY A 261 6.74 6.11 -2.72
CA GLY A 261 5.53 5.62 -3.38
C GLY A 261 5.60 4.11 -3.63
N GLU A 262 4.73 3.55 -4.46
CA GLU A 262 4.82 2.12 -4.79
C GLU A 262 6.16 1.78 -5.44
N ILE A 263 6.60 0.55 -5.21
CA ILE A 263 7.80 0.03 -5.88
C ILE A 263 7.54 -0.02 -7.39
N PRO A 264 8.54 0.25 -8.27
CA PRO A 264 8.34 0.20 -9.71
C PRO A 264 7.75 -1.11 -10.24
N ALA A 265 8.00 -2.22 -9.56
CA ALA A 265 7.46 -3.54 -9.89
C ALA A 265 6.00 -3.76 -9.44
N ASP A 266 5.35 -2.80 -8.76
CA ASP A 266 3.99 -2.98 -8.23
C ASP A 266 2.97 -3.24 -9.33
N PHE A 267 2.06 -4.19 -9.12
CA PHE A 267 1.07 -4.59 -10.12
C PHE A 267 -0.10 -3.60 -10.29
N GLY A 268 -0.25 -2.64 -9.36
CA GLY A 268 -1.35 -1.68 -9.36
C GLY A 268 -2.71 -2.32 -9.10
N ARG A 269 -2.76 -3.45 -8.39
CA ARG A 269 -3.99 -4.25 -8.14
C ARG A 269 -4.33 -4.41 -6.65
N LYS A 270 -3.64 -3.67 -5.77
CA LYS A 270 -3.88 -3.67 -4.31
C LYS A 270 -5.06 -2.81 -3.92
#